data_AF-A0A2M7R260-F1
#
_entry.id   AF-A0A2M7R260-F1
#
_cell.length_a   1.000
_cell.length_b   1.000
_cell.length_c   1.000
_cell.angle_alpha   90.00
_cell.angle_beta   90.00
_cell.angle_gamma   90.00
#
_symmetry.space_group_name_H-M   'P 1'
#
loop_
_entity.id
_entity.type
_entity.pdbx_description
1 polymer ?
#
loop_
_entity_poly.entity_id
_entity_poly.type
_entity_poly.pdbx_seq_one_letter_code
_entity_poly.pdbx_strand_id
1 'polypeptide(L)' 'MKQNITLSLEKDLIKKGKVIASRKETSLSRLLSDFLKQIINEEEFYELSKRKALSILDKGFHLGGKIPCSREELHER' A
#
# COMPACT_ATOMS: atom_id res chain seq x y z
N MET A 1 -17.35 -14.09 -3.67
CA MET A 1 -18.45 -13.86 -4.63
C MET A 1 -18.13 -12.64 -5.47
N LYS A 2 -18.58 -12.54 -6.73
CA LYS A 2 -18.36 -11.36 -7.59
C LYS A 2 -19.69 -10.65 -7.81
N GLN A 3 -19.71 -9.32 -7.68
CA GLN A 3 -20.87 -8.46 -7.92
C GLN A 3 -20.62 -7.63 -9.18
N ASN A 4 -21.60 -7.56 -10.08
CA ASN A 4 -21.52 -6.70 -11.26
C ASN A 4 -21.92 -5.27 -10.90
N ILE A 5 -21.20 -4.30 -11.46
CA ILE A 5 -21.42 -2.86 -11.25
C ILE A 5 -21.52 -2.22 -12.64
N THR A 6 -22.51 -1.35 -12.83
CA THR A 6 -22.66 -0.55 -14.05
C THR A 6 -22.03 0.82 -13.83
N LEU A 7 -21.16 1.25 -14.73
CA LEU A 7 -20.47 2.54 -14.67
C LEU A 7 -20.82 3.39 -15.89
N SER A 8 -21.17 4.65 -15.66
CA SER A 8 -21.31 5.64 -16.72
C SER A 8 -19.97 6.35 -16.90
N LEU A 9 -19.33 6.16 -18.06
CA LEU A 9 -18.05 6.75 -18.42
C LEU A 9 -18.16 7.47 -19.76
N GLU A 10 -17.31 8.46 -19.97
CA GLU A 10 -17.22 9.15 -21.25
C GLU A 10 -16.84 8.18 -22.39
N LYS A 11 -17.47 8.36 -23.55
CA LYS A 11 -17.23 7.49 -24.72
C LYS A 11 -15.77 7.47 -25.15
N ASP A 12 -15.08 8.61 -25.08
CA ASP A 12 -13.67 8.71 -25.42
C ASP A 12 -12.78 7.92 -24.44
N LEU A 13 -13.10 7.98 -23.15
CA LEU A 13 -12.39 7.20 -22.12
C LEU A 13 -12.55 5.70 -22.35
N ILE A 14 -13.76 5.22 -22.69
CA ILE A 14 -14.00 3.81 -23.02
C ILE A 14 -13.17 3.39 -24.24
N LYS A 15 -13.09 4.25 -25.27
CA LYS A 15 -12.32 3.96 -26.50
C LYS A 15 -10.83 3.84 -26.21
N LYS A 16 -10.25 4.83 -25.51
CA LYS A 16 -8.83 4.82 -25.09
C LYS A 16 -8.52 3.66 -24.16
N GLY A 17 -9.39 3.40 -23.19
CA GLY A 17 -9.28 2.29 -22.26
C GLY A 17 -9.25 0.92 -22.96
N LYS A 18 -10.12 0.70 -23.96
CA LYS A 18 -10.10 -0.53 -24.77
C LYS A 18 -8.77 -0.71 -25.51
N VAL A 19 -8.23 0.35 -26.11
CA VAL A 19 -6.92 0.28 -26.79
C VAL A 19 -5.81 -0.12 -25.83
N ILE A 20 -5.78 0.47 -24.63
CA ILE A 20 -4.80 0.14 -23.59
C ILE A 20 -4.97 -1.30 -23.11
N ALA A 21 -6.21 -1.73 -22.88
CA ALA A 21 -6.52 -3.09 -22.44
C ALA A 21 -6.06 -4.12 -23.49
N SER A 22 -6.34 -3.89 -24.77
CA SER A 22 -5.87 -4.76 -25.86
C SER A 22 -4.35 -4.83 -25.94
N ARG A 23 -3.64 -3.69 -25.80
CA ARG A 23 -2.17 -3.65 -25.78
C ARG A 23 -1.57 -4.44 -24.61
N LYS A 24 -2.30 -4.55 -23.50
CA LYS A 24 -1.92 -5.29 -22.29
C LYS A 24 -2.52 -6.71 -22.25
N GLU A 25 -3.07 -7.20 -23.37
CA GLU A 25 -3.70 -8.53 -23.47
C GLU A 25 -4.77 -8.79 -22.39
N THR A 26 -5.51 -7.74 -22.03
CA THR A 26 -6.52 -7.77 -20.96
C THR A 26 -7.84 -7.15 -21.41
N SER A 27 -8.88 -7.29 -20.59
CA SER A 27 -10.18 -6.65 -20.82
C SER A 27 -10.27 -5.31 -20.08
N LEU A 28 -11.16 -4.43 -20.55
CA LEU A 28 -11.42 -3.16 -19.86
C LEU A 28 -11.93 -3.39 -18.43
N SER A 29 -12.78 -4.39 -18.23
CA SER A 29 -13.30 -4.75 -16.90
C SER A 29 -12.21 -5.27 -15.96
N ARG A 30 -11.27 -6.08 -16.47
CA ARG A 30 -10.13 -6.57 -15.69
C ARG A 30 -9.19 -5.42 -15.34
N LEU A 31 -8.89 -4.52 -16.30
CA LEU A 31 -8.07 -3.34 -16.07
C LEU A 31 -8.66 -2.44 -14.96
N LEU A 32 -9.96 -2.18 -14.99
CA LEU A 32 -10.65 -1.41 -13.94
C LEU A 32 -10.63 -2.14 -12.59
N SER A 33 -10.83 -3.46 -12.60
CA SER A 33 -10.80 -4.27 -11.37
C SER A 33 -9.42 -4.24 -10.73
N ASP A 34 -8.36 -4.33 -11.53
CA ASP A 34 -6.98 -4.34 -11.02
C ASP A 34 -6.55 -2.95 -10.56
N PHE A 35 -6.99 -1.88 -11.22
CA PHE A 35 -6.80 -0.52 -10.74
C PHE A 35 -7.49 -0.29 -9.38
N LEU A 36 -8.72 -0.76 -9.21
CA LEU A 36 -9.43 -0.67 -7.93
C LEU A 36 -8.70 -1.43 -6.81
N LYS A 37 -8.20 -2.64 -7.10
CA LYS A 37 -7.38 -3.39 -6.14
C LYS A 37 -6.11 -2.64 -5.77
N GLN A 38 -5.47 -1.98 -6.74
CA GLN A 38 -4.26 -1.22 -6.48
C GLN A 38 -4.56 -0.08 -5.49
N ILE A 39 -5.63 0.69 -5.70
CA ILE A 39 -6.04 1.77 -4.77
C ILE A 39 -6.31 1.21 -3.37
N ILE A 40 -7.07 0.11 -3.27
CA ILE A 40 -7.38 -0.52 -1.98
C ILE A 40 -6.10 -0.99 -1.28
N ASN A 41 -5.21 -1.65 -2.04
CA ASN A 41 -3.95 -2.12 -1.50
C ASN A 41 -3.05 -0.97 -1.05
N GLU A 42 -2.98 0.13 -1.78
CA GLU A 42 -2.20 1.31 -1.38
C GLU A 42 -2.70 1.87 -0.04
N GLU A 43 -4.02 1.96 0.14
CA GLU A 43 -4.63 2.41 1.39
C GLU A 43 -4.40 1.43 2.55
N GLU A 44 -4.65 0.14 2.34
CA GLU A 44 -4.50 -0.90 3.36
C GLU A 44 -3.04 -1.14 3.74
N PHE A 45 -2.12 -1.08 2.77
CA PHE A 45 -0.70 -1.32 3.00
C PHE A 45 -0.08 -0.25 3.89
N TYR A 46 -0.48 1.02 3.73
CA TYR A 46 -0.05 2.09 4.61
C TYR A 46 -0.48 1.84 6.06
N GLU A 47 -1.76 1.55 6.28
CA GLU A 47 -2.29 1.33 7.63
C GLU A 47 -1.71 0.07 8.29
N LEU A 48 -1.53 -1.02 7.53
CA LEU A 48 -0.85 -2.23 8.02
C LEU A 48 0.61 -1.94 8.39
N SER A 49 1.34 -1.22 7.55
CA SER A 49 2.74 -0.86 7.79
C SER A 49 2.88 0.04 9.02
N LYS A 50 1.98 1.02 9.18
CA LYS A 50 1.90 1.92 10.33
C LYS A 50 1.65 1.14 11.62
N ARG A 51 0.64 0.26 11.66
CA ARG A 51 0.35 -0.58 12.84
C ARG A 51 1.54 -1.47 13.21
N LYS A 52 2.18 -2.08 12.21
CA LYS A 52 3.37 -2.91 12.41
C LYS A 52 4.54 -2.09 12.97
N ALA A 53 4.81 -0.90 12.42
CA ALA A 53 5.86 -0.02 12.91
C ALA A 53 5.61 0.43 14.36
N LEU A 54 4.38 0.83 14.68
CA LEU A 54 4.00 1.22 16.05
C LEU A 54 4.16 0.06 17.04
N SER A 55 3.76 -1.16 16.66
CA SER A 55 3.95 -2.35 17.50
C SER A 55 5.44 -2.68 17.73
N ILE A 56 6.29 -2.45 16.73
CA ILE A 56 7.75 -2.61 16.87
C ILE A 56 8.32 -1.58 17.85
N LEU A 57 7.88 -0.33 17.76
CA LEU A 57 8.31 0.74 18.67
C LEU A 57 7.88 0.48 20.12
N ASP A 58 6.63 0.05 20.32
CA ASP A 58 6.08 -0.27 21.64
C ASP A 58 6.80 -1.44 22.31
N LYS A 59 7.10 -2.50 21.54
CA LYS A 59 7.86 -3.64 22.04
C LYS A 59 9.33 -3.29 22.31
N GLY A 60 9.91 -2.42 21.48
CA GLY A 60 11.33 -2.13 21.49
C GLY A 60 12.19 -3.32 21.08
N PHE A 61 13.50 -3.10 20.97
CA PHE A 61 14.49 -4.15 20.72
C PHE A 61 15.47 -4.21 21.88
N HIS A 62 15.79 -5.42 22.35
CA HIS A 62 16.83 -5.62 23.37
C HIS A 62 18.23 -5.31 22.81
N LEU A 63 18.40 -5.28 21.47
CA LEU A 63 19.62 -5.01 20.67
C LEU A 63 20.92 -5.75 21.07
N GLY A 64 20.91 -6.54 22.15
CA GLY A 64 22.10 -7.17 22.72
C GLY A 64 23.03 -6.16 23.40
N GLY A 65 23.86 -6.64 24.32
CA GLY A 65 24.86 -5.83 25.03
C GLY A 65 24.48 -5.46 26.46
N LYS A 66 25.48 -4.99 27.22
CA LYS A 66 25.29 -4.34 28.53
C LYS A 66 25.41 -2.85 28.30
N ILE A 67 24.47 -2.06 28.84
CA ILE A 67 24.53 -0.60 28.82
C ILE A 67 25.79 -0.19 29.60
N PRO A 68 26.83 0.36 28.95
CA PRO A 68 28.13 0.56 29.59
C PRO A 68 28.23 1.89 30.36
N CYS A 69 27.34 2.84 30.08
CA CYS A 69 27.29 4.18 30.68
C CYS A 69 25.87 4.75 30.56
N SER A 70 25.53 5.73 31.40
CA SER A 70 24.24 6.42 31.33
C SER A 70 24.17 7.39 30.14
N ARG A 71 22.97 7.84 29.79
CA ARG A 71 22.78 8.84 28.73
C ARG A 71 23.43 10.16 29.11
N GLU A 72 23.34 10.51 30.38
CA GLU A 72 23.88 11.74 30.95
C GLU A 72 25.41 11.76 30.84
N GLU A 73 26.07 10.62 31.09
CA GLU A 73 27.52 10.46 30.93
C GLU A 73 28.00 10.61 29.48
N LEU A 74 27.15 10.29 28.50
CA LEU A 74 27.45 10.47 27.07
C LEU A 74 27.23 11.90 26.58
N HIS A 75 26.31 12.65 27.20
CA HIS A 75 25.94 14.00 26.76
C HIS A 75 26.96 15.07 27.18
N GLU A 76 27.70 14.82 28.25
CA GLU A 76 28.70 15.75 28.83
C GLU A 76 30.09 15.68 28.13
N ARG A 77 30.17 15.11 26.93
CA ARG A 77 31.43 14.92 26.17
C ARG A 77 31.62 15.87 25.00
#